data_AF-A0A1Y5GHT9-F1
#
_entry.id   AF-A0A1Y5GHT9-F1
#
_cell.length_a   1.000
_cell.length_b   1.000
_cell.length_c   1.000
_cell.angle_alpha   90.00
_cell.angle_beta   90.00
_cell.angle_gamma   90.00
#
_symmetry.space_group_name_H-M   'P 1'
#
loop_
_entity.id
_entity.type
_entity.pdbx_description
1 polymer ?
#
loop_
_entity_poly.entity_id
_entity_poly.type
_entity_poly.pdbx_seq_one_letter_code
_entity_poly.pdbx_strand_id
1 'polypeptide(L)'
;IHDTMLVVVGRGTSDTLANAEAAKLTRIVNENMGFGWADTVYSGVTYPSVGVGLERLIKLGFKKIVVAPYFLFTGRLIKRIYAYVDKIAEQYPEIEFIKTPYLNDHPKVIDAFEVRLREIMTEQPHSNGESLMQSFERRLAAGEVEIHHHHAEFIDPEEVAAPLSDDHSHSHSHDHDHSHSHDDGHSHGHSHGVYKHIDHPLGPRTMIGENLCCCFMSQFPQSVLEQESDKIDSLTIHHSSEEQAQ
;
A
#
# COMPACT_ATOMS: atom_id res chain seq x y z
N ILE A 1 28.19 -5.62 -3.21
CA ILE A 1 26.97 -4.79 -3.26
C ILE A 1 27.00 -3.62 -2.25
N HIS A 2 28.18 -3.29 -1.70
CA HIS A 2 28.31 -2.31 -0.61
C HIS A 2 28.08 -0.85 -1.08
N ASP A 3 28.10 -0.61 -2.39
CA ASP A 3 27.82 0.65 -3.08
C ASP A 3 26.36 0.75 -3.56
N THR A 4 25.52 -0.20 -3.16
CA THR A 4 24.12 -0.33 -3.60
C THR A 4 23.18 -0.13 -2.43
N MET A 5 22.08 0.61 -2.66
CA MET A 5 20.98 0.74 -1.71
C MET A 5 19.87 -0.26 -2.05
N LEU A 6 19.30 -0.90 -1.03
CA LEU A 6 18.10 -1.71 -1.13
C LEU A 6 16.87 -0.91 -0.66
N VAL A 7 15.81 -0.88 -1.46
CA VAL A 7 14.52 -0.32 -1.07
C VAL A 7 13.49 -1.43 -1.12
N VAL A 8 13.03 -1.87 0.05
CA VAL A 8 11.96 -2.87 0.14
C VAL A 8 10.63 -2.14 0.12
N VAL A 9 9.73 -2.56 -0.77
CA VAL A 9 8.39 -1.98 -0.88
C VAL A 9 7.38 -2.92 -0.25
N GLY A 10 6.84 -2.53 0.92
CA GLY A 10 5.74 -3.21 1.57
C GLY A 10 4.38 -2.75 1.05
N ARG A 11 3.32 -3.51 1.36
CA ARG A 11 1.94 -3.10 1.06
C ARG A 11 1.56 -1.81 1.77
N GLY A 12 1.85 -1.71 3.07
CA GLY A 12 1.36 -0.64 3.95
C GLY A 12 -0.08 -0.90 4.39
N THR A 13 -0.31 -0.88 5.70
CA THR A 13 -1.62 -1.09 6.33
C THR A 13 -1.80 -0.15 7.53
N SER A 14 -3.01 -0.08 8.08
CA SER A 14 -3.25 0.64 9.34
C SER A 14 -2.63 -0.06 10.56
N ASP A 15 -2.25 -1.34 10.44
CA ASP A 15 -1.57 -2.08 11.49
C ASP A 15 -0.06 -1.78 11.52
N THR A 16 0.38 -1.09 12.57
CA THR A 16 1.79 -0.71 12.76
C THR A 16 2.71 -1.92 12.95
N LEU A 17 2.24 -3.03 13.52
CA LEU A 17 3.05 -4.25 13.67
C LEU A 17 3.25 -4.95 12.33
N ALA A 18 2.23 -4.98 11.48
CA ALA A 18 2.36 -5.51 10.11
C ALA A 18 3.37 -4.70 9.29
N ASN A 19 3.36 -3.37 9.43
CA ASN A 19 4.35 -2.50 8.79
C ASN A 19 5.76 -2.74 9.36
N ALA A 20 5.89 -2.92 10.68
CA ALA A 20 7.17 -3.18 11.33
C ALA A 20 7.81 -4.50 10.87
N GLU A 21 7.04 -5.54 10.53
CA GLU A 21 7.59 -6.79 9.98
C GLU A 21 8.26 -6.58 8.61
N ALA A 22 7.73 -5.69 7.76
CA ALA A 22 8.41 -5.33 6.51
C ALA A 22 9.75 -4.61 6.79
N ALA A 23 9.77 -3.67 7.73
CA ALA A 23 11.00 -2.98 8.13
C ALA A 23 12.05 -3.91 8.75
N LYS A 24 11.60 -4.87 9.57
CA LYS A 24 12.44 -5.91 10.15
C LYS A 24 13.05 -6.81 9.08
N LEU A 25 12.26 -7.25 8.09
CA LEU A 25 12.78 -8.00 6.94
C LEU A 25 13.87 -7.21 6.22
N THR A 26 13.62 -5.94 5.89
CA THR A 26 14.60 -5.06 5.25
C THR A 26 15.90 -5.01 6.04
N ARG A 27 15.82 -4.86 7.37
CA ARG A 27 17.02 -4.82 8.20
C ARG A 27 17.78 -6.14 8.18
N ILE A 28 17.09 -7.27 8.28
CA ILE A 28 17.69 -8.61 8.23
C ILE A 28 18.39 -8.82 6.88
N VAL A 29 17.75 -8.46 5.77
CA VAL A 29 18.33 -8.60 4.43
C VAL A 29 19.58 -7.73 4.28
N ASN A 30 19.52 -6.49 4.74
CA ASN A 30 20.65 -5.56 4.67
C ASN A 30 21.90 -6.11 5.36
N GLU A 31 21.77 -6.51 6.63
CA GLU A 31 22.87 -7.01 7.46
C GLU A 31 23.47 -8.32 6.92
N ASN A 32 22.65 -9.18 6.32
CA ASN A 32 23.12 -10.48 5.82
C ASN A 32 23.69 -10.43 4.40
N MET A 33 23.29 -9.47 3.57
CA MET A 33 23.74 -9.38 2.17
C MET A 33 24.84 -8.34 1.96
N GLY A 34 24.96 -7.34 2.85
CA GLY A 34 25.99 -6.31 2.78
C GLY A 34 25.65 -5.15 1.84
N PHE A 35 24.37 -4.79 1.69
CA PHE A 35 24.03 -3.53 1.01
C PHE A 35 24.63 -2.35 1.77
N GLY A 36 24.96 -1.26 1.05
CA GLY A 36 25.53 -0.07 1.70
C GLY A 36 24.49 0.67 2.55
N TRP A 37 23.22 0.56 2.16
CA TRP A 37 22.07 1.03 2.93
C TRP A 37 20.84 0.22 2.54
N ALA A 38 19.85 0.18 3.42
CA ALA A 38 18.52 -0.31 3.07
C ALA A 38 17.44 0.46 3.82
N ASP A 39 16.31 0.70 3.15
CA ASP A 39 15.14 1.32 3.76
C ASP A 39 13.83 0.72 3.25
N THR A 40 12.74 0.97 3.97
CA THR A 40 11.40 0.44 3.68
C THR A 40 10.44 1.55 3.33
N VAL A 41 9.72 1.37 2.23
CA VAL A 41 8.64 2.26 1.77
C VAL A 41 7.37 1.45 1.55
N TYR A 42 6.23 2.12 1.41
CA TYR A 42 4.94 1.44 1.31
C TYR A 42 4.14 1.89 0.08
N SER A 43 3.40 0.97 -0.52
CA SER A 43 2.52 1.26 -1.65
C SER A 43 1.12 1.77 -1.26
N GLY A 44 0.75 1.64 0.02
CA GLY A 44 -0.61 1.78 0.53
C GLY A 44 -0.72 2.79 1.66
N VAL A 45 -1.53 2.47 2.67
CA VAL A 45 -2.00 3.39 3.73
C VAL A 45 -0.96 3.62 4.85
N THR A 46 0.31 3.74 4.47
CA THR A 46 1.41 3.92 5.42
C THR A 46 2.47 4.82 4.83
N TYR A 47 3.02 5.70 5.66
CA TYR A 47 4.14 6.55 5.29
C TYR A 47 5.48 5.86 5.61
N PRO A 48 6.54 6.06 4.79
CA PRO A 48 6.56 6.84 3.55
C PRO A 48 6.00 6.07 2.35
N SER A 49 5.38 6.78 1.40
CA SER A 49 5.00 6.20 0.10
C SER A 49 6.24 5.85 -0.74
N VAL A 50 6.06 5.07 -1.81
CA VAL A 50 7.14 4.77 -2.77
C VAL A 50 7.76 6.05 -3.36
N GLY A 51 6.93 6.96 -3.89
CA GLY A 51 7.41 8.20 -4.52
C GLY A 51 8.18 9.08 -3.52
N VAL A 52 7.51 9.50 -2.45
CA VAL A 52 8.09 10.35 -1.41
C VAL A 52 9.30 9.68 -0.74
N GLY A 53 9.24 8.37 -0.51
CA GLY A 53 10.34 7.60 0.08
C GLY A 53 11.57 7.59 -0.82
N LEU A 54 11.41 7.29 -2.11
CA LEU A 54 12.53 7.28 -3.06
C LEU A 54 13.14 8.67 -3.23
N GLU A 55 12.34 9.73 -3.35
CA GLU A 55 12.84 11.12 -3.44
C GLU A 55 13.68 11.54 -2.22
N ARG A 56 13.41 10.97 -1.04
CA ARG A 56 14.26 11.19 0.14
C ARG A 56 15.52 10.34 0.08
N LEU A 57 15.39 9.07 -0.27
CA LEU A 57 16.48 8.11 -0.22
C LEU A 57 17.58 8.40 -1.26
N ILE A 58 17.25 8.91 -2.44
CA ILE A 58 18.24 9.32 -3.44
C ILE A 58 19.22 10.38 -2.93
N LYS A 59 18.81 11.19 -1.93
CA LYS A 59 19.66 12.23 -1.32
C LYS A 59 20.81 11.65 -0.50
N LEU A 60 20.79 10.34 -0.22
CA LEU A 60 21.90 9.63 0.43
C LEU A 60 23.10 9.39 -0.51
N GLY A 61 22.95 9.66 -1.82
CA GLY A 61 24.06 9.68 -2.77
C GLY A 61 24.42 8.34 -3.41
N PHE A 62 23.63 7.28 -3.17
CA PHE A 62 23.80 5.99 -3.84
C PHE A 62 23.50 6.12 -5.35
N LYS A 63 24.37 5.54 -6.17
CA LYS A 63 24.22 5.53 -7.64
C LYS A 63 23.58 4.26 -8.19
N LYS A 64 23.33 3.27 -7.33
CA LYS A 64 22.61 2.04 -7.66
C LYS A 64 21.58 1.75 -6.58
N ILE A 65 20.33 1.61 -6.98
CA ILE A 65 19.20 1.41 -6.09
C ILE A 65 18.42 0.19 -6.57
N VAL A 66 18.35 -0.84 -5.75
CA VAL A 66 17.52 -2.03 -5.98
C VAL A 66 16.17 -1.83 -5.30
N VAL A 67 15.09 -1.85 -6.08
CA VAL A 67 13.72 -1.73 -5.56
C VAL A 67 13.07 -3.11 -5.58
N ALA A 68 12.74 -3.61 -4.38
CA ALA A 68 12.28 -4.98 -4.15
C ALA A 68 10.86 -5.02 -3.57
N PRO A 69 9.83 -5.34 -4.39
CA PRO A 69 8.47 -5.47 -3.90
C PRO A 69 8.28 -6.73 -3.03
N TYR A 70 7.90 -6.54 -1.77
CA TYR A 70 7.56 -7.61 -0.84
C TYR A 70 6.08 -8.02 -0.99
N PHE A 71 5.77 -8.71 -2.09
CA PHE A 71 4.42 -9.16 -2.44
C PHE A 71 4.43 -10.59 -3.00
N LEU A 72 3.40 -11.36 -2.66
CA LEU A 72 3.21 -12.72 -3.18
C LEU A 72 2.53 -12.73 -4.56
N PHE A 73 1.68 -11.75 -4.85
CA PHE A 73 0.88 -11.71 -6.07
C PHE A 73 1.14 -10.44 -6.87
N THR A 74 0.95 -10.56 -8.18
CA THR A 74 0.92 -9.42 -9.09
C THR A 74 -0.36 -8.59 -8.92
N GLY A 75 -0.47 -7.51 -9.69
CA GLY A 75 -1.68 -6.71 -9.80
C GLY A 75 -1.38 -5.24 -10.06
N ARG A 76 -2.40 -4.41 -9.86
CA ARG A 76 -2.31 -2.95 -10.06
C ARG A 76 -1.22 -2.31 -9.17
N LEU A 77 -1.03 -2.81 -7.94
CA LEU A 77 -0.04 -2.27 -7.00
C LEU A 77 1.40 -2.42 -7.50
N ILE A 78 1.78 -3.61 -7.98
CA ILE A 78 3.14 -3.84 -8.51
C ILE A 78 3.41 -2.95 -9.73
N LYS A 79 2.44 -2.84 -10.65
CA LYS A 79 2.53 -1.96 -11.82
C LYS A 79 2.78 -0.51 -11.40
N ARG A 80 2.03 -0.03 -10.39
CA ARG A 80 2.17 1.32 -9.84
C ARG A 80 3.55 1.55 -9.21
N ILE A 81 4.06 0.59 -8.44
CA ILE A 81 5.41 0.68 -7.85
C ILE A 81 6.45 0.89 -8.95
N TYR A 82 6.40 0.08 -10.01
CA TYR A 82 7.34 0.21 -11.12
C TYR A 82 7.18 1.53 -11.88
N ALA A 83 5.96 2.00 -12.12
CA ALA A 83 5.71 3.29 -12.76
C ALA A 83 6.30 4.45 -11.95
N TYR A 84 6.20 4.43 -10.62
CA TYR A 84 6.85 5.43 -9.76
C TYR A 84 8.38 5.37 -9.85
N VAL A 85 8.94 4.15 -9.87
CA VAL A 85 10.40 3.98 -10.04
C VAL A 85 10.84 4.53 -11.40
N ASP A 86 10.08 4.28 -12.47
CA ASP A 86 10.39 4.77 -13.82
C ASP A 86 10.32 6.30 -13.88
N LYS A 87 9.27 6.92 -13.31
CA LYS A 87 9.14 8.38 -13.20
C LYS A 87 10.34 9.02 -12.49
N ILE A 88 10.83 8.40 -11.41
CA ILE A 88 12.00 8.90 -10.68
C ILE A 88 13.29 8.65 -11.46
N ALA A 89 13.44 7.49 -12.10
CA ALA A 89 14.60 7.19 -12.92
C ALA A 89 14.77 8.18 -14.08
N GLU A 90 13.68 8.64 -14.69
CA GLU A 90 13.69 9.69 -15.72
C GLU A 90 14.20 11.03 -15.19
N GLN A 91 13.88 11.38 -13.94
CA GLN A 91 14.32 12.63 -13.31
C GLN A 91 15.78 12.58 -12.84
N TYR A 92 16.30 11.38 -12.55
CA TYR A 92 17.65 11.16 -12.01
C TYR A 92 18.42 10.13 -12.86
N PRO A 93 18.77 10.46 -14.12
CA PRO A 93 19.38 9.52 -15.07
C PRO A 93 20.78 9.06 -14.67
N GLU A 94 21.42 9.71 -13.70
CA GLU A 94 22.71 9.30 -13.15
C GLU A 94 22.62 8.17 -12.10
N ILE A 95 21.40 7.78 -11.71
CA ILE A 95 21.14 6.71 -10.75
C ILE A 95 20.58 5.49 -11.48
N GLU A 96 21.22 4.35 -11.32
CA GLU A 96 20.74 3.07 -11.83
C GLU A 96 19.66 2.49 -10.90
N PHE A 97 18.41 2.42 -11.38
CA PHE A 97 17.32 1.76 -10.67
C PHE A 97 17.12 0.33 -11.19
N ILE A 98 17.23 -0.65 -10.29
CA ILE A 98 17.02 -2.07 -10.57
C ILE A 98 15.70 -2.49 -9.93
N LYS A 99 14.67 -2.68 -10.76
CA LYS A 99 13.36 -3.22 -10.32
C LYS A 99 13.45 -4.74 -10.26
N THR A 100 13.38 -5.34 -9.07
CA THR A 100 13.32 -6.80 -8.95
C THR A 100 11.89 -7.28 -9.17
N PRO A 101 11.68 -8.53 -9.61
CA PRO A 101 10.37 -9.18 -9.50
C PRO A 101 9.87 -9.18 -8.04
N TYR A 102 8.55 -9.25 -7.88
CA TYR A 102 7.94 -9.59 -6.59
C TYR A 102 8.19 -11.07 -6.25
N LEU A 103 7.89 -11.50 -5.02
CA LEU A 103 8.27 -12.84 -4.53
C LEU A 103 7.67 -13.99 -5.36
N ASN A 104 6.41 -13.87 -5.76
CA ASN A 104 5.69 -14.89 -6.53
C ASN A 104 5.79 -16.30 -5.90
N ASP A 105 5.82 -17.34 -6.72
CA ASP A 105 6.01 -18.75 -6.37
C ASP A 105 7.49 -19.14 -6.23
N HIS A 106 8.37 -18.21 -5.81
CA HIS A 106 9.78 -18.50 -5.62
C HIS A 106 9.96 -19.72 -4.70
N PRO A 107 10.84 -20.70 -5.02
CA PRO A 107 10.96 -21.95 -4.27
C PRO A 107 11.14 -21.75 -2.75
N LYS A 108 11.89 -20.73 -2.34
CA LYS A 108 12.09 -20.41 -0.91
C LYS A 108 10.85 -19.88 -0.20
N VAL A 109 9.91 -19.29 -0.93
CA VAL A 109 8.59 -18.91 -0.39
C VAL A 109 7.78 -20.17 -0.12
N ILE A 110 7.78 -21.11 -1.07
CA ILE A 110 7.11 -22.41 -0.91
C ILE A 110 7.72 -23.20 0.27
N ASP A 111 9.05 -23.25 0.37
CA ASP A 111 9.75 -23.85 1.52
C ASP A 111 9.28 -23.22 2.85
N ALA A 112 9.13 -21.89 2.90
CA ALA A 112 8.67 -21.20 4.10
C ALA A 112 7.21 -21.53 4.45
N PHE A 113 6.33 -21.64 3.45
CA PHE A 113 4.94 -22.10 3.64
C PHE A 113 4.90 -23.54 4.17
N GLU A 114 5.74 -24.42 3.63
CA GLU A 114 5.83 -25.80 4.08
C GLU A 114 6.28 -25.89 5.54
N VAL A 115 7.27 -25.10 5.94
CA VAL A 115 7.69 -25.01 7.35
C VAL A 115 6.52 -24.62 8.24
N ARG A 116 5.76 -23.58 7.87
CA ARG A 116 4.59 -23.14 8.66
C ARG A 116 3.49 -24.19 8.71
N LEU A 117 3.24 -24.91 7.62
CA LEU A 117 2.28 -26.00 7.60
C LEU A 117 2.71 -27.13 8.56
N ARG A 118 3.98 -27.54 8.51
CA ARG A 118 4.52 -28.58 9.40
C ARG A 118 4.47 -28.17 10.86
N GLU A 119 4.78 -26.91 11.19
CA GLU A 119 4.66 -26.39 12.56
C GLU A 119 3.23 -26.52 13.09
N ILE A 120 2.23 -26.14 12.28
CA ILE A 120 0.81 -26.27 12.65
C ILE A 120 0.43 -27.74 12.84
N MET A 121 0.86 -28.62 11.94
CA MET A 121 0.56 -30.06 12.01
C MET A 121 1.20 -30.77 13.20
N THR A 122 2.30 -30.25 13.73
CA THR A 122 3.07 -30.88 14.81
C THR A 122 2.82 -30.27 16.18
N GLU A 123 1.88 -29.32 16.30
CA GLU A 123 1.53 -28.59 17.53
C GLU A 123 2.74 -28.00 18.27
N GLN A 124 3.84 -27.72 17.57
CA GLN A 124 5.03 -27.10 18.16
C GLN A 124 4.70 -25.62 18.47
N PRO A 125 4.55 -25.22 19.75
CA PRO A 125 4.19 -23.85 20.08
C PRO A 125 5.35 -22.93 19.69
N HIS A 126 5.04 -21.75 19.15
CA HIS A 126 6.04 -20.71 18.98
C HIS A 126 6.70 -20.42 20.33
N SER A 127 8.03 -20.37 20.39
CA SER A 127 8.80 -20.14 21.62
C SER A 127 8.56 -18.78 22.30
N ASN A 128 7.75 -17.90 21.70
CA ASN A 128 7.44 -16.55 22.19
C ASN A 128 6.00 -16.41 22.75
N GLY A 129 5.30 -17.51 23.05
CA GLY A 129 4.06 -17.50 23.85
C GLY A 129 2.78 -17.12 23.09
N GLU A 130 2.87 -16.54 21.90
CA GLU A 130 1.73 -16.27 21.03
C GLU A 130 2.16 -16.29 19.56
N SER A 131 1.42 -16.99 18.70
CA SER A 131 1.63 -16.96 17.25
C SER A 131 1.10 -15.67 16.62
N LEU A 132 1.56 -15.31 15.42
CA LEU A 132 1.03 -14.15 14.69
C LEU A 132 -0.50 -14.23 14.52
N MET A 133 -1.03 -15.41 14.22
CA MET A 133 -2.47 -15.64 14.09
C MET A 133 -3.20 -15.43 15.42
N GLN A 134 -2.69 -15.98 16.53
CA GLN A 134 -3.28 -15.76 17.84
C GLN A 134 -3.25 -14.29 18.26
N SER A 135 -2.13 -13.60 18.00
CA SER A 135 -2.02 -12.17 18.27
C SER A 135 -3.01 -11.36 17.42
N PHE A 136 -3.20 -11.75 16.16
CA PHE A 136 -4.15 -11.14 15.24
C PHE A 136 -5.60 -11.39 15.68
N GLU A 137 -5.96 -12.62 16.03
CA GLU A 137 -7.29 -12.99 16.54
C GLU A 137 -7.59 -12.27 17.86
N ARG A 138 -6.62 -12.18 18.78
CA ARG A 138 -6.79 -11.41 20.03
C ARG A 138 -7.02 -9.93 19.75
N ARG A 139 -6.21 -9.33 18.89
CA ARG A 139 -6.31 -7.91 18.53
C ARG A 139 -7.61 -7.62 17.77
N LEU A 140 -8.06 -8.56 16.92
CA LEU A 140 -9.36 -8.51 16.26
C LEU A 140 -10.50 -8.57 17.28
N ALA A 141 -10.45 -9.50 18.23
CA ALA A 141 -11.44 -9.63 19.30
C ALA A 141 -11.45 -8.40 20.24
N ALA A 142 -10.30 -7.73 20.40
CA ALA A 142 -10.17 -6.50 21.16
C ALA A 142 -10.57 -5.23 20.37
N GLY A 143 -10.89 -5.34 19.08
CA GLY A 143 -11.17 -4.20 18.21
C GLY A 143 -9.95 -3.34 17.87
N GLU A 144 -8.74 -3.84 18.12
CA GLU A 144 -7.47 -3.17 17.82
C GLU A 144 -7.01 -3.39 16.37
N VAL A 145 -7.54 -4.42 15.71
CA VAL A 145 -7.33 -4.74 14.30
C VAL A 145 -8.69 -4.97 13.67
N GLU A 146 -8.92 -4.36 12.52
CA GLU A 146 -10.11 -4.64 11.73
C GLU A 146 -9.70 -5.32 10.42
N ILE A 147 -10.31 -6.47 10.12
CA ILE A 147 -10.04 -7.21 8.88
C ILE A 147 -10.77 -6.52 7.73
N HIS A 148 -10.07 -5.61 7.06
CA HIS A 148 -10.60 -4.96 5.86
C HIS A 148 -9.82 -5.41 4.63
N HIS A 149 -10.54 -5.96 3.65
CA HIS A 149 -9.99 -6.14 2.32
C HIS A 149 -9.90 -4.76 1.67
N HIS A 150 -8.68 -4.19 1.56
CA HIS A 150 -8.49 -3.01 0.72
C HIS A 150 -8.78 -3.39 -0.74
N HIS A 151 -9.99 -3.12 -1.21
CA HIS A 151 -10.19 -2.82 -2.61
C HIS A 151 -9.43 -1.53 -2.85
N ALA A 152 -8.34 -1.60 -3.62
CA ALA A 152 -7.83 -0.39 -4.24
C ALA A 152 -8.87 0.00 -5.29
N GLU A 153 -9.93 0.69 -4.87
CA GLU A 153 -10.87 1.36 -5.75
C GLU A 153 -10.05 2.39 -6.52
N PHE A 154 -9.65 1.99 -7.72
CA PHE A 154 -9.01 2.82 -8.71
C PHE A 154 -10.02 2.92 -9.84
N ILE A 155 -10.53 4.13 -10.03
CA ILE A 155 -11.24 4.53 -11.23
C ILE A 155 -10.18 4.71 -12.31
N ASP A 156 -10.38 4.06 -13.45
CA ASP A 156 -9.48 4.19 -14.58
C ASP A 156 -9.55 5.64 -15.12
N PRO A 157 -8.42 6.32 -15.38
CA PRO A 157 -8.45 7.60 -16.10
C PRO A 157 -9.05 7.49 -17.51
N GLU A 158 -9.25 6.28 -18.06
CA GLU A 158 -10.05 6.09 -19.29
C GLU A 158 -11.58 5.97 -19.03
N GLU A 159 -12.02 5.77 -17.78
CA GLU A 159 -13.44 5.68 -17.39
C GLU A 159 -14.06 7.07 -17.03
N VAL A 160 -13.26 8.13 -16.92
CA VAL A 160 -13.74 9.50 -16.62
C VAL A 160 -14.35 10.25 -17.81
N ALA A 161 -14.44 9.62 -18.98
CA ALA A 161 -15.08 10.21 -20.17
C ALA A 161 -16.63 10.14 -20.15
N ALA A 162 -17.24 9.52 -19.14
CA ALA A 162 -18.70 9.50 -18.98
C ALA A 162 -19.15 10.55 -17.96
N PRO A 163 -20.15 11.40 -18.26
CA PRO A 163 -20.60 12.43 -17.33
C PRO A 163 -21.15 11.78 -16.05
N LEU A 164 -20.69 12.29 -14.91
CA LEU A 164 -21.15 11.93 -13.57
C LEU A 164 -22.69 11.99 -13.51
N SER A 165 -23.31 10.82 -13.51
CA SER A 165 -24.71 10.63 -13.12
C SER A 165 -24.74 9.75 -11.89
N ASP A 166 -25.44 10.25 -10.87
CA ASP A 166 -25.74 9.63 -9.58
C ASP A 166 -26.15 8.15 -9.64
N ASP A 167 -25.86 7.45 -8.53
CA ASP A 167 -26.50 6.20 -8.09
C ASP A 167 -26.56 5.02 -9.08
N HIS A 168 -25.62 4.09 -8.93
CA HIS A 168 -25.80 2.72 -9.44
C HIS A 168 -26.37 1.80 -8.35
N SER A 169 -27.67 1.97 -8.11
CA SER A 169 -28.52 0.90 -7.59
C SER A 169 -28.84 -0.07 -8.74
N HIS A 170 -28.31 -1.29 -8.69
CA HIS A 170 -28.72 -2.34 -9.62
C HIS A 170 -30.12 -2.84 -9.25
N SER A 171 -31.14 -2.23 -9.84
CA SER A 171 -32.50 -2.77 -9.85
C SER A 171 -32.59 -3.86 -10.93
N HIS A 172 -32.60 -5.12 -10.50
CA HIS A 172 -33.08 -6.21 -11.35
C HIS A 172 -34.59 -6.37 -11.11
N SER A 173 -35.38 -5.97 -12.09
CA SER A 173 -36.82 -6.25 -12.15
C SER A 173 -37.05 -7.72 -12.50
N HIS A 174 -37.39 -8.52 -11.50
CA HIS A 174 -38.11 -9.77 -11.70
C HIS A 174 -39.42 -9.69 -10.94
N ASP A 175 -40.51 -9.65 -11.69
CA ASP A 175 -41.88 -9.76 -11.18
C ASP A 175 -42.05 -11.09 -10.46
N HIS A 176 -42.08 -11.06 -9.13
CA HIS A 176 -42.72 -12.09 -8.31
C HIS A 176 -43.37 -11.43 -7.09
N ASP A 177 -44.70 -11.48 -7.07
CA ASP A 177 -45.55 -11.22 -5.90
C ASP A 177 -45.05 -12.02 -4.71
N HIS A 178 -44.51 -11.38 -3.66
CA HIS A 178 -44.59 -11.88 -2.29
C HIS A 178 -44.48 -10.74 -1.25
N SER A 179 -45.29 -10.90 -0.21
CA SER A 179 -45.57 -10.01 0.91
C SER A 179 -44.42 -9.86 1.92
N HIS A 180 -44.19 -8.61 2.33
CA HIS A 180 -43.58 -8.07 3.57
C HIS A 180 -42.47 -8.84 4.32
N SER A 181 -41.29 -8.22 4.39
CA SER A 181 -40.65 -7.86 5.67
C SER A 181 -39.73 -6.66 5.45
N HIS A 182 -39.85 -5.63 6.29
CA HIS A 182 -38.88 -4.53 6.34
C HIS A 182 -37.56 -5.07 6.86
N ASP A 183 -36.55 -5.16 6.00
CA ASP A 183 -35.19 -5.40 6.43
C ASP A 183 -34.53 -4.03 6.58
N ASP A 184 -34.21 -3.69 7.82
CA ASP A 184 -33.51 -2.48 8.18
C ASP A 184 -32.22 -2.40 7.37
N GLY A 185 -32.07 -1.34 6.58
CA GLY A 185 -30.82 -1.02 5.88
C GLY A 185 -29.71 -0.80 6.89
N HIS A 186 -29.03 -1.87 7.29
CA HIS A 186 -27.80 -1.81 8.04
C HIS A 186 -26.75 -1.16 7.15
N SER A 187 -26.63 0.16 7.24
CA SER A 187 -25.40 0.86 6.89
C SER A 187 -24.30 0.25 7.75
N HIS A 188 -23.55 -0.70 7.21
CA HIS A 188 -22.34 -1.16 7.84
C HIS A 188 -21.37 0.01 7.82
N GLY A 189 -21.31 0.76 8.94
CA GLY A 189 -20.29 1.77 9.14
C GLY A 189 -18.93 1.09 9.02
N HIS A 190 -18.24 1.33 7.90
CA HIS A 190 -16.87 0.91 7.74
C HIS A 190 -16.00 1.82 8.62
N SER A 191 -15.69 1.38 9.83
CA SER A 191 -14.60 1.99 10.58
C SER A 191 -13.30 1.73 9.83
N HIS A 192 -12.48 2.76 9.69
CA HIS A 192 -11.14 2.66 9.14
C HIS A 192 -10.15 2.84 10.29
N GLY A 193 -9.08 2.04 10.29
CA GLY A 193 -7.98 2.25 11.23
C GLY A 193 -7.43 3.66 11.11
N VAL A 194 -7.48 4.42 12.21
CA VAL A 194 -7.12 5.84 12.24
C VAL A 194 -5.60 6.00 12.29
N TYR A 195 -5.05 6.69 11.30
CA TYR A 195 -3.65 7.10 11.33
C TYR A 195 -3.47 8.25 12.32
N LYS A 196 -2.96 7.95 13.52
CA LYS A 196 -2.89 8.88 14.66
C LYS A 196 -2.28 10.26 14.36
N HIS A 197 -1.32 10.32 13.44
CA HIS A 197 -0.59 11.54 13.07
C HIS A 197 -0.71 11.81 11.56
N ILE A 198 -1.92 11.69 11.01
CA ILE A 198 -2.19 11.83 9.58
C ILE A 198 -1.75 13.20 9.03
N ASP A 199 -1.92 14.27 9.81
CA ASP A 199 -1.63 15.65 9.42
C ASP A 199 -0.16 16.08 9.60
N HIS A 200 0.73 15.17 10.01
CA HIS A 200 2.11 15.50 10.35
C HIS A 200 2.84 16.18 9.16
N PRO A 201 3.46 17.37 9.35
CA PRO A 201 3.97 18.20 8.25
C PRO A 201 5.09 17.55 7.44
N LEU A 202 5.88 16.68 8.07
CA LEU A 202 6.91 15.89 7.39
C LEU A 202 6.47 14.45 7.08
N GLY A 203 5.23 14.09 7.45
CA GLY A 203 4.74 12.72 7.51
C GLY A 203 3.68 12.43 6.43
N PRO A 204 2.60 11.71 6.76
CA PRO A 204 1.59 11.27 5.79
C PRO A 204 1.01 12.36 4.89
N ARG A 205 0.85 13.58 5.42
CA ARG A 205 0.45 14.77 4.63
C ARG A 205 1.29 15.00 3.38
N THR A 206 2.58 14.66 3.41
CA THR A 206 3.47 14.80 2.24
C THR A 206 3.13 13.84 1.10
N MET A 207 2.27 12.85 1.33
CA MET A 207 1.80 11.91 0.32
C MET A 207 0.54 12.39 -0.41
N ILE A 208 -0.10 13.49 0.01
CA ILE A 208 -1.28 14.04 -0.70
C ILE A 208 -0.89 14.31 -2.16
N GLY A 209 -1.66 13.70 -3.06
CA GLY A 209 -1.41 13.74 -4.50
C GLY A 209 -0.72 12.50 -5.10
N GLU A 210 -0.25 11.56 -4.27
CA GLU A 210 0.46 10.36 -4.74
C GLU A 210 -0.49 9.17 -5.03
N ASN A 211 -1.64 9.42 -5.68
CA ASN A 211 -2.64 8.38 -6.00
C ASN A 211 -3.01 7.48 -4.81
N LEU A 212 -3.19 8.10 -3.65
CA LEU A 212 -3.56 7.44 -2.40
C LEU A 212 -4.98 6.89 -2.46
N CYS A 213 -5.27 5.86 -1.67
CA CYS A 213 -6.64 5.33 -1.62
C CYS A 213 -7.58 6.32 -0.92
N CYS A 214 -8.86 6.28 -1.32
CA CYS A 214 -9.90 7.15 -0.77
C CYS A 214 -10.00 7.07 0.76
N CYS A 215 -9.86 5.87 1.35
CA CYS A 215 -9.91 5.66 2.80
C CYS A 215 -8.76 6.33 3.57
N PHE A 216 -7.62 6.55 2.93
CA PHE A 216 -6.51 7.28 3.54
C PHE A 216 -6.68 8.78 3.33
N MET A 217 -7.16 9.18 2.15
CA MET A 217 -7.48 10.58 1.85
C MET A 217 -8.60 11.13 2.75
N SER A 218 -9.61 10.32 3.10
CA SER A 218 -10.72 10.73 3.95
C SER A 218 -10.34 11.00 5.41
N GLN A 219 -9.14 10.59 5.84
CA GLN A 219 -8.65 10.84 7.20
C GLN A 219 -8.03 12.22 7.37
N PHE A 220 -7.71 12.94 6.29
CA PHE A 220 -7.11 14.26 6.37
C PHE A 220 -8.15 15.31 6.76
N PRO A 221 -7.86 16.18 7.76
CA PRO A 221 -8.70 17.34 8.03
C PRO A 221 -8.79 18.26 6.81
N GLN A 222 -9.96 18.87 6.61
CA GLN A 222 -10.18 19.79 5.48
C GLN A 222 -9.15 20.93 5.43
N SER A 223 -8.75 21.47 6.59
CA SER A 223 -7.73 22.50 6.69
C SER A 223 -6.35 22.06 6.18
N VAL A 224 -6.04 20.77 6.23
CA VAL A 224 -4.81 20.20 5.68
C VAL A 224 -4.92 20.04 4.17
N LEU A 225 -6.07 19.58 3.68
CA LEU A 225 -6.33 19.45 2.24
C LEU A 225 -6.27 20.81 1.53
N GLU A 226 -6.87 21.85 2.13
CA GLU A 226 -6.82 23.22 1.62
C GLU A 226 -5.39 23.78 1.56
N GLN A 227 -4.53 23.44 2.52
CA GLN A 227 -3.14 23.88 2.51
C GLN A 227 -2.28 23.14 1.47
N GLU A 228 -2.74 21.98 1.00
CA GLU A 228 -2.05 21.18 -0.03
C GLU A 228 -2.78 21.24 -1.39
N SER A 229 -3.72 22.18 -1.56
CA SER A 229 -4.54 22.32 -2.77
C SER A 229 -3.70 22.44 -4.04
N ASP A 230 -2.60 23.19 -4.00
CA ASP A 230 -1.70 23.38 -5.14
C ASP A 230 -1.14 22.05 -5.66
N LYS A 231 -0.88 21.08 -4.76
CA LYS A 231 -0.44 19.74 -5.17
C LYS A 231 -1.55 18.96 -5.84
N ILE A 232 -2.77 19.05 -5.30
CA ILE A 232 -3.97 18.41 -5.85
C ILE A 232 -4.28 18.97 -7.26
N ASP A 233 -4.20 20.29 -7.43
CA ASP A 233 -4.47 20.97 -8.69
C ASP A 233 -3.38 20.66 -9.74
N SER A 234 -2.11 20.60 -9.34
CA SER A 234 -1.01 20.25 -10.25
C SER A 234 -1.15 18.86 -10.88
N LEU A 235 -1.76 17.90 -10.18
CA LEU A 235 -2.03 16.55 -10.69
C LEU A 235 -3.17 16.50 -11.70
N THR A 236 -4.18 17.35 -11.50
CA THR A 236 -5.33 17.49 -12.41
C THR A 236 -4.92 18.12 -13.74
N ILE A 237 -3.96 19.05 -13.71
CA ILE A 237 -3.38 19.68 -14.92
C ILE A 237 -2.47 18.72 -15.69
N HIS A 238 -1.70 17.88 -15.00
CA HIS A 238 -0.85 16.86 -15.66
C HIS A 238 -1.67 15.75 -16.33
N HIS A 239 -2.79 15.32 -15.74
CA HIS A 239 -3.69 14.35 -16.41
C HIS A 239 -4.35 14.94 -17.68
N SER A 240 -4.76 16.21 -17.64
CA SER A 240 -5.43 16.86 -18.79
C SER A 240 -4.49 17.24 -19.94
N SER A 241 -3.18 17.35 -19.70
CA SER A 241 -2.18 17.66 -20.75
C SER A 241 -1.62 16.42 -21.43
N GLU A 242 -1.65 15.25 -20.79
CA GLU A 242 -1.33 13.96 -21.43
C GLU A 242 -2.49 13.43 -22.31
N GLU A 243 -3.75 13.75 -21.97
CA GLU A 243 -4.93 13.36 -22.74
C GLU A 243 -5.09 14.14 -24.07
N GLN A 244 -4.45 15.31 -24.21
CA GLN A 244 -4.44 16.08 -25.47
C GLN A 244 -3.23 15.79 -26.38
N ALA A 245 -2.36 14.85 -26.00
CA ALA A 245 -1.15 14.50 -26.73
C ALA A 245 -1.15 13.08 -27.34
N GLN A 246 -2.29 12.38 -27.36
CA GLN A 246 -2.53 11.15 -28.12
C GLN A 246 -3.59 11.37 -29.20
#